data_AF-A0A5K3ETX5-F1
#
_entry.id   AF-A0A5K3ETX5-F1
#
_cell.length_a   1.000
_cell.length_b   1.000
_cell.length_c   1.000
_cell.angle_alpha   90.00
_cell.angle_beta   90.00
_cell.angle_gamma   90.00
#
_symmetry.space_group_name_H-M   'P 1'
#
loop_
_entity.id
_entity.type
_entity.pdbx_description
1 polymer ?
#
loop_
_entity_poly.entity_id
_entity_poly.type
_entity_poly.pdbx_seq_one_letter_code
_entity_poly.pdbx_strand_id
1 'polypeptide(L)'
;MCISQVKSRREYEPGSNGTKVIRVVGSTNSKNLIGILLVSIAFGLAARAVGSAGRPFLDFFESLCEVTIRLVRVFLLLTPGGVCFMIAGAVMGVSDIAGEFSKVGKFVLTVTAGIAVLFIMDLLIYFIIARRNPFKFLPHTIKAWFISFATTSPIVSLPEMLQGCDDYGIRPAISRFVCPIATAMKSDGPAVFISCACMFVAQMELSPVPATTVVVIWLLTSVSVLAIPHIPSASIIISITILNSAGVATKSTAYLYAIDWLLDRLRAGVATTTTMVGAAFMHEVSKRKTQKEDTGALNENEDFVSHTPQPLPKIAP
;
A
#
# COMPACT_ATOMS: atom_id res chain seq x y z
N MET A 1 -14.56 9.99 17.64
CA MET A 1 -13.14 10.34 17.90
C MET A 1 -12.18 9.76 16.85
N CYS A 2 -12.44 8.58 16.27
CA CYS A 2 -11.51 7.90 15.34
C CYS A 2 -11.67 8.25 13.85
N ILE A 3 -12.58 9.15 13.48
CA ILE A 3 -12.92 9.44 12.07
C ILE A 3 -12.25 10.72 11.56
N SER A 4 -11.98 11.70 12.43
CA SER A 4 -11.38 12.99 12.04
C SER A 4 -9.87 13.00 12.26
N GLN A 5 -9.12 13.48 11.27
CA GLN A 5 -7.69 13.79 11.39
C GLN A 5 -7.51 15.14 12.10
N VAL A 6 -6.76 15.12 13.20
CA VAL A 6 -6.43 16.33 13.96
C VAL A 6 -5.18 16.96 13.35
N LYS A 7 -5.30 18.18 12.83
CA LYS A 7 -4.17 18.97 12.35
C LYS A 7 -3.83 20.01 13.40
N SER A 8 -2.68 19.88 14.05
CA SER A 8 -2.17 20.95 14.91
C SER A 8 -1.33 21.91 14.08
N ARG A 9 -1.78 23.16 13.96
CA ARG A 9 -0.97 24.26 13.42
C ARG A 9 -0.45 25.08 14.60
N ARG A 10 0.82 25.48 14.56
CA ARG A 10 1.35 26.49 15.46
C ARG A 10 1.26 27.83 14.73
N GLU A 11 0.48 28.74 15.28
CA GLU A 11 0.40 30.11 14.78
C GLU A 11 1.14 31.03 15.76
N TYR A 12 1.87 31.99 15.19
CA TYR A 12 2.64 32.97 15.94
C TYR A 12 1.87 34.28 15.89
N GLU A 13 1.21 34.65 16.99
CA GLU A 13 0.62 35.97 17.12
C GLU A 13 1.64 36.94 17.72
N PRO A 14 1.87 38.11 17.10
CA PRO A 14 2.70 39.16 17.69
C PRO A 14 1.94 39.77 18.89
N GLY A 15 2.46 39.53 20.10
CA GLY A 15 1.96 40.12 21.34
C GLY A 15 2.90 41.20 21.88
N SER A 16 2.34 42.13 22.65
CA SER A 16 3.03 43.32 23.22
C SER A 16 4.29 42.98 24.06
N ASN A 17 4.44 41.74 24.55
CA ASN A 17 5.60 41.27 25.34
C ASN A 17 6.30 40.03 24.75
N GLY A 18 6.21 39.82 23.44
CA GLY A 18 6.85 38.70 22.73
C GLY A 18 5.87 37.83 21.94
N THR A 19 6.40 36.95 21.09
CA THR A 19 5.63 36.07 20.22
C THR A 19 4.92 34.99 21.04
N LYS A 20 3.59 35.02 21.07
CA LYS A 20 2.79 33.99 21.73
C LYS A 20 2.55 32.86 20.75
N VAL A 21 3.02 31.65 21.07
CA VAL A 21 2.76 30.44 20.27
C VAL A 21 1.41 29.88 20.66
N ILE A 22 0.42 30.02 19.79
CA ILE A 22 -0.91 29.44 20.00
C ILE A 22 -0.99 28.13 19.22
N ARG A 23 -1.34 27.05 19.91
CA ARG A 23 -1.62 25.76 19.29
C ARG A 23 -3.07 25.76 18.80
N VAL A 24 -3.27 26.04 17.52
CA VAL A 24 -4.58 25.91 16.89
C VAL A 24 -4.78 24.44 16.52
N VAL A 25 -5.65 23.77 17.27
CA VAL A 25 -6.06 22.39 17.00
C VAL A 25 -7.27 22.44 16.08
N GLY A 26 -7.02 22.28 14.78
CA GLY A 26 -8.08 22.19 13.77
C GLY A 26 -8.50 20.75 13.54
N SER A 27 -9.81 20.52 13.43
CA SER A 27 -10.37 19.29 12.85
C SER A 27 -10.33 19.45 11.33
N THR A 28 -9.63 18.57 10.62
CA THR A 28 -9.65 18.57 9.15
C THR A 28 -10.75 17.63 8.68
N ASN A 29 -11.45 17.94 7.59
CA ASN A 29 -12.45 17.03 6.99
C ASN A 29 -11.85 15.74 6.39
N SER A 30 -10.57 15.45 6.65
CA SER A 30 -9.89 14.24 6.20
C SER A 30 -10.18 13.06 7.13
N LYS A 31 -10.46 11.91 6.52
CA LYS A 31 -10.82 10.66 7.20
C LYS A 31 -9.57 10.02 7.84
N ASN A 32 -9.67 9.62 9.10
CA ASN A 32 -8.59 8.89 9.78
C ASN A 32 -8.72 7.37 9.55
N LEU A 33 -8.14 6.91 8.44
CA LEU A 33 -8.20 5.51 8.02
C LEU A 33 -7.47 4.54 8.97
N ILE A 34 -6.30 4.93 9.46
CA ILE A 34 -5.52 4.09 10.39
C ILE A 34 -6.24 3.92 11.74
N GLY A 35 -6.88 4.99 12.23
CA GLY A 35 -7.68 4.93 13.45
C GLY A 35 -8.89 4.00 13.31
N ILE A 36 -9.60 4.09 12.18
CA ILE A 36 -10.70 3.16 11.87
C ILE A 36 -10.18 1.72 11.81
N LEU A 37 -9.07 1.48 11.11
CA LEU A 37 -8.47 0.14 10.97
C LEU A 37 -8.09 -0.48 12.32
N LEU A 38 -7.40 0.26 13.19
CA LEU A 38 -7.00 -0.22 14.51
C LEU A 38 -8.21 -0.58 15.37
N VAL A 39 -9.25 0.26 15.35
CA VAL A 39 -10.49 0.00 16.07
C VAL A 39 -11.19 -1.24 15.50
N SER A 40 -11.28 -1.38 14.18
CA SER A 40 -11.88 -2.56 13.54
C SER A 40 -11.16 -3.86 13.91
N ILE A 41 -9.82 -3.85 13.96
CA ILE A 41 -9.03 -5.02 14.40
C ILE A 41 -9.29 -5.33 15.88
N ALA A 42 -9.31 -4.31 16.75
CA ALA A 42 -9.57 -4.49 18.18
C ALA A 42 -10.97 -5.08 18.44
N PHE A 43 -12.01 -4.57 17.77
CA PHE A 43 -13.36 -5.11 17.86
C PHE A 43 -13.45 -6.53 17.29
N GLY A 44 -12.79 -6.81 16.16
CA GLY A 44 -12.75 -8.16 15.59
C GLY A 44 -12.09 -9.19 16.51
N LEU A 45 -10.97 -8.82 17.15
CA LEU A 45 -10.29 -9.66 18.14
C LEU A 45 -11.14 -9.86 19.40
N ALA A 46 -11.76 -8.79 19.92
CA ALA A 46 -12.64 -8.87 21.08
C ALA A 46 -13.86 -9.75 20.81
N ALA A 47 -14.52 -9.60 19.66
CA ALA A 47 -15.65 -10.43 19.26
C ALA A 47 -15.24 -11.92 19.15
N ARG A 48 -14.05 -12.20 18.61
CA ARG A 48 -13.51 -13.57 18.57
C ARG A 48 -13.21 -14.13 19.96
N ALA A 49 -12.69 -13.32 20.87
CA ALA A 49 -12.35 -13.73 22.23
C ALA A 49 -13.59 -14.09 23.08
N VAL A 50 -14.73 -13.44 22.80
CA VAL A 50 -16.02 -13.68 23.48
C VAL A 50 -16.67 -15.02 23.05
N GLY A 51 -16.15 -15.69 22.02
CA GLY A 51 -16.61 -17.03 21.62
C GLY A 51 -18.00 -17.01 20.98
N SER A 52 -18.91 -17.85 21.46
CA SER A 52 -20.24 -18.04 20.85
C SER A 52 -21.09 -16.76 20.81
N ALA A 53 -20.99 -15.91 21.84
CA ALA A 53 -21.74 -14.66 21.89
C ALA A 53 -21.23 -13.59 20.89
N GLY A 54 -19.98 -13.70 20.41
CA GLY A 54 -19.44 -12.82 19.38
C GLY A 54 -19.77 -13.25 17.95
N ARG A 55 -20.30 -14.46 17.75
CA ARG A 55 -20.54 -15.04 16.42
C ARG A 55 -21.56 -14.24 15.57
N PRO A 56 -22.72 -13.81 16.10
CA PRO A 56 -23.66 -13.01 15.32
C PRO A 56 -23.08 -11.67 14.83
N PHE A 57 -22.18 -11.07 15.62
CA PHE A 57 -21.48 -9.84 15.23
C PHE A 57 -20.55 -10.08 14.04
N LEU A 58 -19.76 -11.16 14.08
CA LEU A 58 -18.86 -11.52 12.98
C LEU A 58 -19.65 -11.86 11.71
N ASP A 59 -20.71 -12.66 11.83
CA ASP A 59 -21.56 -13.08 10.69
C ASP A 59 -22.24 -11.87 10.03
N PHE A 60 -22.64 -10.86 10.81
CA PHE A 60 -23.18 -9.60 10.29
C PHE A 60 -22.15 -8.84 9.44
N PHE A 61 -20.93 -8.66 9.94
CA PHE A 61 -19.88 -7.94 9.21
C PHE A 61 -19.38 -8.71 7.99
N GLU A 62 -19.38 -10.04 8.04
CA GLU A 62 -19.09 -10.90 6.88
C GLU A 62 -20.15 -10.70 5.79
N SER A 63 -21.43 -10.73 6.15
CA SER A 63 -22.54 -10.47 5.22
C SER A 63 -22.45 -9.05 4.63
N LEU A 64 -22.13 -8.05 5.46
CA LEU A 64 -21.95 -6.67 5.02
C LEU A 64 -20.78 -6.52 4.03
N CYS A 65 -19.68 -7.24 4.25
CA CYS A 65 -18.55 -7.28 3.34
C CYS A 65 -18.96 -7.82 1.97
N GLU A 66 -19.69 -8.93 1.92
CA GLU A 66 -20.18 -9.54 0.67
C GLU A 66 -21.14 -8.60 -0.08
N VAL A 67 -22.07 -7.95 0.63
CA VAL A 67 -22.97 -6.94 0.04
C VAL A 67 -22.18 -5.76 -0.53
N THR A 68 -21.14 -5.30 0.17
CA THR A 68 -20.29 -4.18 -0.29
C THR A 68 -19.55 -4.55 -1.57
N ILE A 69 -18.99 -5.77 -1.65
CA ILE A 69 -18.31 -6.26 -2.86
C ILE A 69 -19.29 -6.32 -4.04
N ARG A 70 -20.51 -6.83 -3.83
CA ARG A 70 -21.56 -6.86 -4.86
C ARG A 70 -21.91 -5.47 -5.39
N LEU A 71 -22.03 -4.49 -4.49
CA LEU A 71 -22.32 -3.11 -4.85
C LEU A 71 -21.20 -2.49 -5.70
N VAL A 72 -19.93 -2.74 -5.36
CA VAL A 72 -18.78 -2.23 -6.13
C VAL A 72 -18.75 -2.82 -7.54
N ARG A 73 -19.16 -4.08 -7.71
CA ARG A 73 -19.25 -4.73 -9.03
C ARG A 73 -20.19 -3.99 -9.99
N VAL A 74 -21.26 -3.37 -9.47
CA VAL A 74 -22.18 -2.55 -10.27
C VAL A 74 -21.50 -1.26 -10.72
N PHE A 75 -20.78 -0.59 -9.82
CA PHE A 75 -20.00 0.61 -10.18
C PHE A 75 -18.87 0.30 -11.17
N LEU A 76 -18.33 -0.91 -11.14
CA LEU A 76 -17.30 -1.34 -12.07
C LEU A 76 -17.76 -1.35 -13.53
N LEU A 77 -19.05 -1.59 -13.80
CA LEU A 77 -19.59 -1.54 -15.17
C LEU A 77 -19.50 -0.13 -15.77
N LEU A 78 -19.45 0.91 -14.93
CA LEU A 78 -19.29 2.31 -15.32
C LEU A 78 -17.81 2.72 -15.47
N THR A 79 -16.88 1.90 -14.97
CA THR A 79 -15.44 2.19 -14.96
C THR A 79 -14.83 2.42 -16.34
N PRO A 80 -15.18 1.66 -17.40
CA PRO A 80 -14.63 1.92 -18.74
C PRO A 80 -14.89 3.35 -19.23
N GLY A 81 -16.10 3.88 -18.97
CA GLY A 81 -16.42 5.27 -19.29
C GLY A 81 -15.60 6.26 -18.46
N GLY A 82 -15.49 6.04 -17.15
CA GLY A 82 -14.68 6.87 -16.26
C GLY A 82 -13.21 6.94 -16.64
N VAL A 83 -12.62 5.80 -17.05
CA VAL A 83 -11.23 5.71 -17.52
C VAL A 83 -11.02 6.52 -18.79
N CYS A 84 -11.93 6.43 -19.78
CA CYS A 84 -11.82 7.19 -21.02
C CYS A 84 -11.83 8.71 -20.79
N PHE A 85 -12.77 9.22 -19.98
CA PHE A 85 -12.82 10.65 -19.63
C PHE A 85 -11.61 11.10 -18.80
N MET A 86 -11.13 10.24 -17.89
CA MET A 86 -9.92 10.51 -17.10
C MET A 86 -8.69 10.66 -18.00
N ILE A 87 -8.48 9.74 -18.95
CA ILE A 87 -7.36 9.80 -19.90
C ILE A 87 -7.46 11.07 -20.76
N ALA A 88 -8.65 11.39 -21.27
CA ALA A 88 -8.89 12.60 -22.04
C ALA A 88 -8.56 13.89 -21.24
N GLY A 89 -9.02 13.98 -19.99
CA GLY A 89 -8.71 15.12 -19.11
C GLY A 89 -7.22 15.27 -18.80
N ALA A 90 -6.52 14.15 -18.68
CA ALA A 90 -5.08 14.10 -18.47
C ALA A 90 -4.28 14.68 -19.66
N VAL A 91 -4.70 14.33 -20.89
CA VAL A 91 -4.03 14.75 -22.13
C VAL A 91 -4.27 16.24 -22.43
N MET A 92 -5.44 16.79 -22.08
CA MET A 92 -5.76 18.20 -22.30
C MET A 92 -4.92 19.19 -21.47
N GLY A 93 -4.28 18.73 -20.39
CA GLY A 93 -3.49 19.59 -19.49
C GLY A 93 -2.05 19.86 -19.94
N VAL A 94 -1.62 19.32 -21.09
CA VAL A 94 -0.23 19.44 -21.58
C VAL A 94 -0.17 20.53 -22.66
N SER A 95 0.39 21.69 -22.32
CA SER A 95 0.34 22.89 -23.17
C SER A 95 1.66 23.34 -23.80
N ASP A 96 2.80 22.64 -23.64
CA ASP A 96 4.03 23.04 -24.35
C ASP A 96 5.07 21.91 -24.49
N ILE A 97 5.62 21.73 -25.70
CA ILE A 97 6.34 20.49 -26.11
C ILE A 97 7.81 20.72 -26.54
N ALA A 98 8.29 21.94 -26.78
CA ALA A 98 9.50 22.07 -27.63
C ALA A 98 10.84 22.42 -26.95
N GLY A 99 10.91 22.84 -25.67
CA GLY A 99 12.17 23.36 -25.09
C GLY A 99 12.73 22.66 -23.85
N GLU A 100 11.88 22.37 -22.85
CA GLU A 100 12.30 21.82 -21.55
C GLU A 100 12.05 20.30 -21.40
N PHE A 101 11.53 19.68 -22.45
CA PHE A 101 11.07 18.29 -22.46
C PHE A 101 12.21 17.26 -22.30
N SER A 102 13.47 17.62 -22.58
CA SER A 102 14.60 16.69 -22.41
C SER A 102 14.86 16.37 -20.93
N LYS A 103 14.77 17.37 -20.04
CA LYS A 103 15.02 17.17 -18.60
C LYS A 103 13.81 16.54 -17.92
N VAL A 104 12.60 17.05 -18.22
CA VAL A 104 11.35 16.51 -17.67
C VAL A 104 11.05 15.11 -18.22
N GLY A 105 11.30 14.86 -19.51
CA GLY A 105 11.14 13.55 -20.13
C GLY A 105 12.10 12.51 -19.57
N LYS A 106 13.37 12.87 -19.30
CA LYS A 106 14.31 12.00 -18.58
C LYS A 106 13.82 11.68 -17.16
N PHE A 107 13.22 12.64 -16.48
CA PHE A 107 12.62 12.41 -15.16
C PHE A 107 11.42 11.45 -15.22
N VAL A 108 10.48 11.66 -16.15
CA VAL A 108 9.35 10.75 -16.40
C VAL A 108 9.85 9.32 -16.70
N LEU A 109 10.86 9.20 -17.57
CA LEU A 109 11.46 7.92 -17.93
C LEU A 109 12.11 7.26 -16.71
N THR A 110 12.83 8.03 -15.90
CA THR A 110 13.50 7.52 -14.69
C THR A 110 12.48 6.99 -13.67
N VAL A 111 11.40 7.74 -13.42
CA VAL A 111 10.34 7.31 -12.49
C VAL A 111 9.63 6.08 -13.05
N THR A 112 9.26 6.08 -14.33
CA THR A 112 8.59 4.95 -14.97
C THR A 112 9.46 3.70 -14.95
N ALA A 113 10.76 3.84 -15.24
CA ALA A 113 11.73 2.76 -15.15
C ALA A 113 11.88 2.26 -13.70
N GLY A 114 11.94 3.16 -12.71
CA GLY A 114 11.98 2.79 -11.30
C GLY A 114 10.75 2.00 -10.86
N ILE A 115 9.56 2.42 -11.31
CA ILE A 115 8.30 1.71 -11.07
C ILE A 115 8.31 0.33 -11.73
N ALA A 116 8.83 0.23 -12.96
CA ALA A 116 8.97 -1.05 -13.66
C ALA A 116 9.96 -1.99 -12.94
N VAL A 117 11.08 -1.47 -12.45
CA VAL A 117 12.05 -2.23 -11.66
C VAL A 117 11.44 -2.71 -10.36
N LEU A 118 10.70 -1.86 -9.63
CA LEU A 118 9.96 -2.25 -8.43
C LEU A 118 9.00 -3.41 -8.74
N PHE A 119 8.18 -3.26 -9.79
CA PHE A 119 7.24 -4.28 -10.22
C PHE A 119 7.93 -5.61 -10.55
N ILE A 120 9.05 -5.58 -11.29
CA ILE A 120 9.84 -6.78 -11.61
C ILE A 120 10.41 -7.41 -10.33
N MET A 121 10.93 -6.60 -9.42
CA MET A 121 11.49 -7.06 -8.15
C MET A 121 10.43 -7.75 -7.29
N ASP A 122 9.22 -7.20 -7.21
CA ASP A 122 8.12 -7.82 -6.46
C ASP A 122 7.71 -9.17 -7.04
N LEU A 123 7.64 -9.28 -8.37
CA LEU A 123 7.36 -10.55 -9.04
C LEU A 123 8.49 -11.57 -8.86
N LEU A 124 9.75 -11.11 -8.87
CA LEU A 124 10.92 -11.96 -8.66
C LEU A 124 10.95 -12.51 -7.22
N ILE A 125 10.73 -11.65 -6.23
CA ILE A 125 10.67 -12.03 -4.81
C ILE A 125 9.52 -13.02 -4.59
N TYR A 126 8.36 -12.76 -5.18
CA TYR A 126 7.24 -13.69 -5.16
C TYR A 126 7.62 -15.03 -5.80
N PHE A 127 8.23 -15.03 -6.97
CA PHE A 127 8.64 -16.26 -7.67
C PHE A 127 9.64 -17.09 -6.84
N ILE A 128 10.69 -16.46 -6.31
CA ILE A 128 11.74 -17.12 -5.52
C ILE A 128 11.14 -17.77 -4.27
N ILE A 129 10.31 -17.02 -3.54
CA ILE A 129 9.82 -17.48 -2.24
C ILE A 129 8.60 -18.36 -2.41
N ALA A 130 7.57 -17.95 -3.15
CA ALA A 130 6.35 -18.73 -3.36
C ALA A 130 6.58 -19.96 -4.25
N ARG A 131 7.62 -19.97 -5.10
CA ARG A 131 7.88 -21.01 -6.11
C ARG A 131 6.65 -21.27 -7.00
N ARG A 132 5.87 -20.22 -7.25
CA ARG A 132 4.67 -20.22 -8.09
C ARG A 132 4.87 -19.22 -9.21
N ASN A 133 4.22 -19.48 -10.34
CA ASN A 133 4.29 -18.59 -11.50
C ASN A 133 3.49 -17.29 -11.21
N PRO A 134 4.16 -16.12 -11.07
CA PRO A 134 3.48 -14.84 -10.82
C PRO A 134 2.57 -14.40 -11.97
N PHE A 135 2.85 -14.83 -13.20
CA PHE A 135 2.05 -14.46 -14.37
C PHE A 135 0.64 -15.05 -14.35
N LYS A 136 0.39 -16.09 -13.55
CA LYS A 136 -0.97 -16.60 -13.31
C LYS A 136 -1.77 -15.70 -12.35
N PHE A 137 -1.08 -14.93 -11.50
CA PHE A 137 -1.72 -14.03 -10.54
C PHE A 137 -2.08 -12.68 -11.18
N LEU A 138 -1.20 -12.14 -12.04
CA LEU A 138 -1.36 -10.81 -12.65
C LEU A 138 -2.73 -10.51 -13.27
N PRO A 139 -3.38 -11.42 -14.03
CA PRO A 139 -4.71 -11.16 -14.60
C PRO A 139 -5.76 -10.78 -13.57
N HIS A 140 -5.66 -11.32 -12.35
CA HIS A 140 -6.58 -11.07 -11.25
C HIS A 140 -6.36 -9.69 -10.61
N THR A 141 -5.21 -9.05 -10.85
CA THR A 141 -4.88 -7.70 -10.34
C THR A 141 -5.29 -6.57 -11.28
N ILE A 142 -5.58 -6.87 -12.56
CA ILE A 142 -5.76 -5.86 -13.62
C ILE A 142 -6.92 -4.92 -13.30
N LYS A 143 -8.06 -5.45 -12.83
CA LYS A 143 -9.25 -4.63 -12.50
C LYS A 143 -8.94 -3.62 -11.41
N ALA A 144 -8.34 -4.08 -10.30
CA ALA A 144 -7.95 -3.22 -9.19
C ALA A 144 -6.91 -2.18 -9.62
N TRP A 145 -5.95 -2.58 -10.47
CA TRP A 145 -4.96 -1.67 -11.05
C TRP A 145 -5.61 -0.54 -11.85
N PHE A 146 -6.55 -0.85 -12.75
CA PHE A 146 -7.23 0.19 -13.55
C PHE A 146 -8.04 1.16 -12.71
N ILE A 147 -8.74 0.67 -11.68
CA ILE A 147 -9.49 1.55 -10.76
C ILE A 147 -8.52 2.46 -10.00
N SER A 148 -7.44 1.91 -9.46
CA SER A 148 -6.44 2.69 -8.73
C SER A 148 -5.76 3.72 -9.64
N PHE A 149 -5.43 3.33 -10.87
CA PHE A 149 -4.90 4.22 -11.90
C PHE A 149 -5.88 5.35 -12.24
N ALA A 150 -7.16 5.05 -12.44
CA ALA A 150 -8.17 6.04 -12.77
C ALA A 150 -8.48 6.98 -11.60
N THR A 151 -8.53 6.45 -10.38
CA THR A 151 -8.93 7.20 -9.18
C THR A 151 -7.75 7.79 -8.42
N THR A 152 -6.51 7.55 -8.85
CA THR A 152 -5.25 7.95 -8.17
C THR A 152 -5.14 7.46 -6.73
N SER A 153 -5.89 6.41 -6.38
CA SER A 153 -6.06 6.01 -4.97
C SER A 153 -6.18 4.49 -4.81
N PRO A 154 -5.16 3.83 -4.22
CA PRO A 154 -5.19 2.39 -3.97
C PRO A 154 -6.34 1.95 -3.06
N ILE A 155 -6.71 2.79 -2.09
CA ILE A 155 -7.76 2.44 -1.13
C ILE A 155 -9.16 2.37 -1.77
N VAL A 156 -9.40 3.13 -2.84
CA VAL A 156 -10.65 3.06 -3.60
C VAL A 156 -10.77 1.73 -4.33
N SER A 157 -9.64 1.14 -4.75
CA SER A 157 -9.60 -0.17 -5.40
C SER A 157 -9.68 -1.36 -4.44
N LEU A 158 -9.70 -1.13 -3.11
CA LEU A 158 -9.62 -2.19 -2.10
C LEU A 158 -10.66 -3.32 -2.25
N PRO A 159 -11.95 -3.05 -2.53
CA PRO A 159 -12.93 -4.13 -2.70
C PRO A 159 -12.58 -5.07 -3.87
N GLU A 160 -12.04 -4.51 -4.96
CA GLU A 160 -11.60 -5.29 -6.13
C GLU A 160 -10.26 -5.98 -5.91
N MET A 161 -9.40 -5.43 -5.06
CA MET A 161 -8.23 -6.16 -4.58
C MET A 161 -8.66 -7.42 -3.81
N LEU A 162 -9.65 -7.31 -2.94
CA LEU A 162 -10.17 -8.46 -2.17
C LEU A 162 -10.80 -9.50 -3.10
N GLN A 163 -11.63 -9.07 -4.06
CA GLN A 163 -12.22 -9.97 -5.04
C GLN A 163 -11.15 -10.66 -5.91
N GLY A 164 -10.16 -9.91 -6.42
CA GLY A 164 -9.08 -10.49 -7.22
C GLY A 164 -8.22 -11.49 -6.43
N CYS A 165 -8.08 -11.28 -5.12
CA CYS A 165 -7.45 -12.26 -4.23
C CYS A 165 -8.33 -13.52 -4.06
N ASP A 166 -9.64 -13.34 -3.87
CA ASP A 166 -10.59 -14.44 -3.71
C ASP A 166 -10.70 -15.28 -5.01
N ASP A 167 -10.73 -14.64 -6.19
CA ASP A 167 -10.76 -15.29 -7.52
C ASP A 167 -9.50 -16.13 -7.78
N TYR A 168 -8.34 -15.68 -7.30
CA TYR A 168 -7.10 -16.46 -7.37
C TYR A 168 -7.07 -17.64 -6.40
N GLY A 169 -7.93 -17.66 -5.38
CA GLY A 169 -7.97 -18.68 -4.33
C GLY A 169 -7.12 -18.34 -3.10
N ILE A 170 -6.82 -17.07 -2.85
CA ILE A 170 -6.21 -16.64 -1.59
C ILE A 170 -7.22 -16.81 -0.46
N ARG A 171 -6.79 -17.39 0.66
CA ARG A 171 -7.60 -17.51 1.87
C ARG A 171 -8.21 -16.15 2.26
N PRO A 172 -9.55 -16.02 2.33
CA PRO A 172 -10.27 -14.80 2.71
C PRO A 172 -9.75 -14.10 3.97
N ALA A 173 -9.40 -14.88 5.00
CA ALA A 173 -8.87 -14.37 6.26
C ALA A 173 -7.53 -13.62 6.09
N ILE A 174 -6.70 -14.01 5.11
CA ILE A 174 -5.41 -13.38 4.84
C ILE A 174 -5.62 -12.13 3.98
N SER A 175 -6.39 -12.22 2.90
CA SER A 175 -6.65 -11.09 2.00
C SER A 175 -7.36 -9.93 2.73
N ARG A 176 -8.41 -10.24 3.50
CA ARG A 176 -9.19 -9.24 4.26
C ARG A 176 -8.42 -8.59 5.42
N PHE A 177 -7.32 -9.20 5.86
CA PHE A 177 -6.44 -8.61 6.88
C PHE A 177 -5.27 -7.84 6.25
N VAL A 178 -4.53 -8.49 5.34
CA VAL A 178 -3.29 -7.94 4.77
C VAL A 178 -3.58 -6.78 3.82
N CYS A 179 -4.56 -6.90 2.92
CA CYS A 179 -4.80 -5.87 1.91
C CYS A 179 -5.17 -4.51 2.53
N PRO A 180 -6.12 -4.40 3.49
CA PRO A 180 -6.43 -3.11 4.10
C PRO A 180 -5.28 -2.52 4.90
N ILE A 181 -4.51 -3.36 5.62
CA ILE A 181 -3.36 -2.92 6.42
C ILE A 181 -2.24 -2.40 5.52
N ALA A 182 -1.85 -3.19 4.52
CA ALA A 182 -0.78 -2.83 3.61
C ALA A 182 -1.13 -1.56 2.83
N THR A 183 -2.35 -1.46 2.29
CA THR A 183 -2.82 -0.25 1.60
C THR A 183 -2.82 0.97 2.52
N ALA A 184 -3.13 0.83 3.81
CA ALA A 184 -3.16 1.95 4.75
C ALA A 184 -1.75 2.40 5.21
N MET A 185 -0.84 1.45 5.44
CA MET A 185 0.43 1.69 6.12
C MET A 185 1.62 1.92 5.19
N LYS A 186 1.67 1.28 4.02
CA LYS A 186 2.85 1.31 3.15
C LYS A 186 2.47 1.60 1.71
N SER A 187 3.25 2.47 1.06
CA SER A 187 3.07 2.74 -0.37
C SER A 187 4.41 2.78 -1.10
N ASP A 188 4.73 1.72 -1.84
CA ASP A 188 6.02 1.59 -2.56
C ASP A 188 6.07 2.44 -3.83
N GLY A 189 4.96 2.58 -4.55
CA GLY A 189 4.89 3.43 -5.74
C GLY A 189 5.30 4.88 -5.44
N PRO A 190 4.69 5.55 -4.45
CA PRO A 190 5.13 6.85 -3.97
C PRO A 190 6.58 6.91 -3.49
N ALA A 191 7.12 5.83 -2.92
CA ALA A 191 8.52 5.79 -2.47
C ALA A 191 9.50 6.00 -3.63
N VAL A 192 9.25 5.32 -4.75
CA VAL A 192 10.04 5.48 -5.98
C VAL A 192 9.94 6.92 -6.48
N PHE A 193 8.73 7.47 -6.57
CA PHE A 193 8.52 8.84 -7.02
C PHE A 193 9.25 9.85 -6.12
N ILE A 194 9.09 9.77 -4.80
CA ILE A 194 9.71 10.70 -3.85
C ILE A 194 11.24 10.65 -3.97
N SER A 195 11.81 9.44 -4.04
CA SER A 195 13.25 9.25 -4.16
C SER A 195 13.78 9.86 -5.46
N CYS A 196 13.15 9.55 -6.59
CA CYS A 196 13.53 10.09 -7.89
C CYS A 196 13.34 11.61 -7.96
N ALA A 197 12.25 12.14 -7.40
CA ALA A 197 11.94 13.57 -7.39
C ALA A 197 12.98 14.35 -6.57
N CYS A 198 13.34 13.85 -5.38
CA CYS A 198 14.37 14.47 -4.56
C CYS A 198 15.73 14.44 -5.26
N MET A 199 16.11 13.32 -5.88
CA MET A 199 17.37 13.22 -6.62
C MET A 199 17.40 14.13 -7.85
N PHE A 200 16.30 14.23 -8.59
CA PHE A 200 16.18 15.12 -9.74
C PHE A 200 16.37 16.59 -9.36
N VAL A 201 15.68 17.04 -8.32
CA VAL A 201 15.80 18.43 -7.83
C VAL A 201 17.19 18.68 -7.25
N ALA A 202 17.74 17.73 -6.48
CA ALA A 202 19.10 17.85 -5.95
C ALA A 202 20.14 18.01 -7.06
N GLN A 203 20.02 17.28 -8.17
CA GLN A 203 20.93 17.41 -9.32
C GLN A 203 20.81 18.75 -10.05
N MET A 204 19.63 19.39 -10.01
CA MET A 204 19.43 20.70 -10.64
C MET A 204 20.00 21.85 -9.81
N GLU A 205 19.96 21.72 -8.49
CA GLU A 205 20.32 22.81 -7.56
C GLU A 205 21.75 22.65 -7.01
N LEU A 206 22.24 21.40 -6.88
CA LEU A 206 23.57 21.06 -6.39
C LEU A 206 24.32 20.27 -7.46
N SER A 207 25.27 20.93 -8.13
CA SER A 207 26.18 20.26 -9.07
C SER A 207 27.62 20.47 -8.60
N PRO A 208 28.27 19.46 -7.98
CA PRO A 208 27.85 18.07 -7.75
C PRO A 208 26.94 17.86 -6.52
N VAL A 209 26.15 16.78 -6.51
CA VAL A 209 25.33 16.37 -5.35
C VAL A 209 26.21 15.69 -4.30
N PRO A 210 26.28 16.21 -3.06
CA PRO A 210 27.08 15.60 -2.00
C PRO A 210 26.45 14.28 -1.53
N ALA A 211 27.30 13.30 -1.18
CA ALA A 211 26.86 11.97 -0.74
C ALA A 211 25.98 12.03 0.53
N THR A 212 26.21 13.01 1.40
CA THR A 212 25.40 13.25 2.60
C THR A 212 23.93 13.52 2.25
N THR A 213 23.66 14.33 1.23
CA THR A 213 22.30 14.61 0.75
C THR A 213 21.61 13.35 0.24
N VAL A 214 22.32 12.46 -0.46
CA VAL A 214 21.76 11.19 -0.94
C VAL A 214 21.35 10.28 0.22
N VAL A 215 22.19 10.16 1.25
CA VAL A 215 21.87 9.37 2.45
C VAL A 215 20.67 9.93 3.20
N VAL A 216 20.59 11.26 3.35
CA VAL A 216 19.46 11.94 3.98
C VAL A 216 18.17 11.68 3.19
N ILE A 217 18.20 11.83 1.87
CA ILE A 217 17.03 11.55 1.01
C ILE A 217 16.55 10.11 1.18
N TRP A 218 17.47 9.14 1.16
CA TRP A 218 17.14 7.73 1.33
C TRP A 218 16.49 7.43 2.69
N LEU A 219 17.09 7.91 3.79
CA LEU A 219 16.56 7.70 5.14
C LEU A 219 15.19 8.35 5.33
N LEU A 220 15.05 9.62 4.96
CA LEU A 220 13.80 10.35 5.14
C LEU A 220 12.68 9.81 4.25
N THR A 221 13.00 9.39 3.03
CA THR A 221 11.99 8.77 2.14
C THR A 221 11.51 7.46 2.74
N SER A 222 12.42 6.62 3.23
CA SER A 222 12.08 5.33 3.87
C SER A 222 11.16 5.47 5.08
N VAL A 223 11.33 6.52 5.87
CA VAL A 223 10.43 6.81 7.01
C VAL A 223 9.11 7.42 6.51
N SER A 224 9.16 8.34 5.54
CA SER A 224 7.97 9.06 5.07
C SER A 224 6.96 8.15 4.39
N VAL A 225 7.41 7.06 3.75
CA VAL A 225 6.53 6.13 3.02
C VAL A 225 5.60 5.31 3.92
N LEU A 226 5.90 5.26 5.22
CA LEU A 226 5.07 4.62 6.24
C LEU A 226 3.90 5.50 6.70
N ALA A 227 3.94 6.79 6.37
CA ALA A 227 3.01 7.80 6.87
C ALA A 227 2.47 8.70 5.76
N ILE A 228 2.38 8.19 4.52
CA ILE A 228 1.83 8.96 3.41
C ILE A 228 0.32 9.12 3.60
N PRO A 229 -0.19 10.35 3.68
CA PRO A 229 -1.63 10.55 3.71
C PRO A 229 -2.23 10.15 2.35
N HIS A 230 -3.39 9.51 2.39
CA HIS A 230 -4.15 9.07 1.21
C HIS A 230 -4.85 10.26 0.52
N ILE A 231 -4.05 11.23 0.06
CA ILE A 231 -4.48 12.45 -0.63
C ILE A 231 -3.73 12.49 -1.98
N PRO A 232 -4.42 12.81 -3.09
CA PRO A 232 -3.76 13.03 -4.38
C PRO A 232 -2.62 14.04 -4.25
N SER A 233 -1.53 13.84 -5.00
CA SER A 233 -0.34 14.71 -4.99
C SER A 233 0.40 14.90 -3.65
N ALA A 234 0.09 14.13 -2.59
CA ALA A 234 0.79 14.21 -1.30
C ALA A 234 2.31 13.98 -1.40
N SER A 235 2.74 13.16 -2.36
CA SER A 235 4.14 12.80 -2.58
C SER A 235 5.03 13.98 -2.97
N ILE A 236 4.51 15.02 -3.63
CA ILE A 236 5.28 16.22 -3.94
C ILE A 236 5.59 17.00 -2.66
N ILE A 237 4.60 17.17 -1.79
CA ILE A 237 4.75 17.90 -0.52
C ILE A 237 5.80 17.20 0.36
N ILE A 238 5.77 15.87 0.40
CA ILE A 238 6.78 15.07 1.11
C ILE A 238 8.17 15.30 0.49
N SER A 239 8.29 15.27 -0.84
CA SER A 239 9.57 15.51 -1.52
C SER A 239 10.15 16.90 -1.19
N ILE A 240 9.32 17.95 -1.18
CA ILE A 240 9.71 19.31 -0.76
C ILE A 240 10.21 19.32 0.70
N THR A 241 9.51 18.60 1.59
CA THR A 241 9.87 18.51 3.00
C THR A 241 11.23 17.82 3.20
N ILE A 242 11.49 16.76 2.44
CA ILE A 242 12.77 16.04 2.45
C ILE A 242 13.90 16.92 1.91
N LEU A 243 13.68 17.60 0.79
CA LEU A 243 14.65 18.51 0.19
C LEU A 243 15.03 19.66 1.12
N ASN A 244 14.05 20.28 1.77
CA ASN A 244 14.29 21.32 2.78
C ASN A 244 15.09 20.79 3.97
N SER A 245 14.80 19.56 4.41
CA SER A 245 15.55 18.91 5.50
C SER A 245 16.99 18.58 5.10
N ALA A 246 17.25 18.33 3.81
CA ALA A 246 18.57 18.10 3.25
C ALA A 246 19.30 19.39 2.85
N GLY A 247 18.71 20.57 3.09
CA GLY A 247 19.31 21.88 2.78
C GLY A 247 19.30 22.24 1.29
N VAL A 248 18.47 21.59 0.48
CA VAL A 248 18.38 21.81 -0.98
C VAL A 248 17.30 22.84 -1.28
N ALA A 249 17.61 23.82 -2.14
CA ALA A 249 16.62 24.79 -2.60
C ALA A 249 15.49 24.10 -3.39
N THR A 250 14.24 24.50 -3.16
CA THR A 250 13.05 23.86 -3.76
C THR A 250 12.50 24.63 -4.96
N LYS A 251 13.31 25.46 -5.64
CA LYS A 251 12.82 26.25 -6.78
C LYS A 251 12.47 25.35 -7.96
N SER A 252 13.29 24.33 -8.20
CA SER A 252 13.06 23.35 -9.27
C SER A 252 11.93 22.32 -9.00
N THR A 253 11.20 22.39 -7.87
CA THR A 253 10.07 21.47 -7.62
C THR A 253 8.84 21.77 -8.47
N ALA A 254 8.78 22.95 -9.10
CA ALA A 254 7.70 23.31 -10.02
C ALA A 254 7.56 22.31 -11.20
N TYR A 255 8.68 21.75 -11.66
CA TYR A 255 8.69 20.73 -12.72
C TYR A 255 7.97 19.44 -12.33
N LEU A 256 7.90 19.11 -11.03
CA LEU A 256 7.21 17.92 -10.54
C LEU A 256 5.70 18.04 -10.75
N TYR A 257 5.14 19.23 -10.50
CA TYR A 257 3.70 19.48 -10.64
C TYR A 257 3.21 19.32 -12.09
N ALA A 258 4.04 19.67 -13.07
CA ALA A 258 3.68 19.58 -14.49
C ALA A 258 3.37 18.14 -14.96
N ILE A 259 3.97 17.14 -14.31
CA ILE A 259 3.85 15.73 -14.72
C ILE A 259 3.25 14.82 -13.65
N ASP A 260 2.95 15.36 -12.47
CA ASP A 260 2.37 14.59 -11.36
C ASP A 260 1.05 13.96 -11.75
N TRP A 261 0.28 14.59 -12.65
CA TRP A 261 -0.94 13.99 -13.17
C TRP A 261 -0.68 12.59 -13.74
N LEU A 262 0.40 12.36 -14.49
CA LEU A 262 0.68 11.06 -15.09
C LEU A 262 1.32 10.12 -14.06
N LEU A 263 2.33 10.61 -13.36
CA LEU A 263 3.12 9.79 -12.44
C LEU A 263 2.32 9.37 -11.20
N ASP A 264 1.37 10.18 -10.73
CA ASP A 264 0.44 9.83 -9.63
C ASP A 264 -0.38 8.57 -9.97
N ARG A 265 -0.86 8.50 -11.20
CA ARG A 265 -1.68 7.37 -11.68
C ARG A 265 -0.87 6.08 -11.76
N LEU A 266 0.36 6.16 -12.29
CA LEU A 266 1.27 5.01 -12.36
C LEU A 266 1.67 4.50 -10.96
N ARG A 267 2.00 5.41 -10.03
CA ARG A 267 2.37 5.02 -8.65
C ARG A 267 1.20 4.40 -7.90
N ALA A 268 -0.02 4.91 -8.07
CA ALA A 268 -1.22 4.36 -7.45
C ALA A 268 -1.51 2.94 -7.98
N GLY A 269 -1.45 2.74 -9.30
CA GLY A 269 -1.64 1.44 -9.92
C GLY A 269 -0.66 0.39 -9.39
N VAL A 270 0.65 0.70 -9.39
CA VAL A 270 1.65 -0.25 -8.89
C VAL A 270 1.56 -0.48 -7.38
N ALA A 271 1.24 0.54 -6.57
CA ALA A 271 0.98 0.35 -5.14
C ALA A 271 -0.16 -0.66 -4.86
N THR A 272 -1.20 -0.66 -5.71
CA THR A 272 -2.27 -1.66 -5.64
C THR A 272 -1.75 -3.07 -5.96
N THR A 273 -1.00 -3.22 -7.06
CA THR A 273 -0.49 -4.54 -7.47
C THR A 273 0.51 -5.12 -6.46
N THR A 274 1.43 -4.30 -5.96
CA THR A 274 2.41 -4.72 -4.93
C THR A 274 1.73 -5.16 -3.65
N THR A 275 0.64 -4.49 -3.23
CA THR A 275 -0.16 -4.91 -2.08
C THR A 275 -0.80 -6.28 -2.29
N MET A 276 -1.39 -6.52 -3.48
CA MET A 276 -1.99 -7.80 -3.82
C MET A 276 -0.94 -8.92 -3.88
N VAL A 277 0.25 -8.65 -4.43
CA VAL A 277 1.39 -9.59 -4.43
C VAL A 277 1.84 -9.90 -3.00
N GLY A 278 1.85 -8.89 -2.11
CA GLY A 278 2.12 -9.08 -0.69
C GLY A 278 1.12 -9.99 0.01
N ALA A 279 -0.18 -9.87 -0.31
CA ALA A 279 -1.21 -10.77 0.21
C ALA A 279 -1.02 -12.20 -0.30
N ALA A 280 -0.71 -12.37 -1.59
CA ALA A 280 -0.40 -13.67 -2.19
C ALA A 280 0.85 -14.32 -1.57
N PHE A 281 1.88 -13.50 -1.31
CA PHE A 281 3.10 -13.92 -0.62
C PHE A 281 2.78 -14.46 0.78
N MET A 282 2.04 -13.70 1.58
CA MET A 282 1.64 -14.11 2.93
C MET A 282 0.82 -15.38 2.95
N HIS A 283 -0.04 -15.57 1.94
CA HIS A 283 -0.82 -16.80 1.77
C HIS A 283 0.07 -18.03 1.61
N GLU A 284 1.07 -17.97 0.74
CA GLU A 284 1.99 -19.08 0.47
C GLU A 284 2.91 -19.38 1.65
N VAL A 285 3.41 -18.34 2.33
CA VAL A 285 4.21 -18.51 3.56
C VAL A 285 3.37 -19.18 4.65
N SER A 286 2.12 -18.75 4.85
CA SER A 286 1.23 -19.35 5.84
C SER A 286 0.85 -20.79 5.48
N LYS A 287 0.62 -21.10 4.20
CA LYS A 287 0.30 -22.46 3.74
C LYS A 287 1.44 -23.44 4.03
N ARG A 288 2.69 -23.01 3.85
CA ARG A 288 3.87 -23.83 4.17
C ARG A 288 4.05 -24.09 5.66
N LYS A 289 3.68 -23.13 6.52
CA LYS A 289 3.71 -23.34 7.98
C LYS A 289 2.70 -24.40 8.40
N THR A 290 1.45 -24.29 7.96
CA THR A 290 0.41 -25.28 8.28
C THR A 290 0.80 -26.69 7.81
N GLN A 291 1.33 -26.83 6.58
CA GLN A 291 1.81 -28.14 6.10
C GLN A 291 2.96 -28.72 6.93
N LYS A 292 3.88 -27.88 7.42
CA LYS A 292 4.99 -28.33 8.29
C LYS A 292 4.49 -28.76 9.66
N GLU A 293 3.53 -28.04 10.24
CA GLU A 293 2.91 -28.37 11.53
C GLU A 293 2.13 -29.69 11.43
N ASP A 294 1.32 -29.88 10.38
CA ASP A 294 0.58 -31.12 10.15
C ASP A 294 1.52 -32.33 9.93
N THR A 295 2.63 -32.13 9.19
CA THR A 295 3.63 -33.20 8.97
C THR A 295 4.40 -33.52 10.25
N GLY A 296 4.70 -32.53 11.09
CA GLY A 296 5.35 -32.74 12.39
C GLY A 296 4.45 -33.50 13.37
N ALA A 297 3.16 -33.17 13.42
CA ALA A 297 2.18 -33.85 14.26
C ALA A 297 1.91 -35.30 13.82
N LEU A 298 2.00 -35.61 12.52
CA LEU A 298 1.89 -36.97 12.01
C LEU A 298 3.10 -37.84 12.43
N ASN A 299 4.31 -37.28 12.36
CA ASN A 299 5.53 -38.00 12.75
C ASN A 299 5.57 -38.28 14.27
N GLU A 300 5.15 -37.33 15.12
CA GLU A 300 5.08 -37.56 16.57
C GLU A 300 4.05 -38.64 16.95
N ASN A 301 2.95 -38.77 16.19
CA ASN A 301 1.96 -39.81 16.43
C ASN A 301 2.43 -41.20 15.96
N GLU A 302 3.22 -41.30 14.89
CA GLU A 302 3.82 -42.57 14.47
C GLU A 302 4.86 -43.08 15.48
N ASP A 303 5.67 -42.17 16.04
CA ASP A 303 6.63 -42.51 17.10
C ASP A 303 5.93 -42.98 18.39
N PHE A 304 4.79 -42.38 18.75
CA PHE A 304 3.99 -42.79 19.91
C PHE A 304 3.32 -44.17 19.73
N VAL A 305 2.87 -44.50 18.52
CA VAL A 305 2.26 -45.82 18.22
C VAL A 305 3.32 -46.93 18.19
N SER A 306 4.55 -46.63 17.76
CA SER A 306 5.66 -47.60 17.71
C SER A 306 6.15 -48.09 19.08
N HIS A 307 5.81 -47.39 20.17
CA HIS A 307 6.23 -47.69 21.54
C HIS A 307 5.16 -48.39 22.40
N THR A 308 4.08 -48.91 21.82
CA THR A 308 3.13 -49.75 22.58
C THR A 308 3.76 -51.12 22.92
N PRO A 309 3.79 -51.56 24.20
CA PRO A 309 4.40 -52.83 24.58
C PRO A 309 3.65 -54.01 23.93
N GLN A 310 4.38 -54.92 23.27
CA GLN A 310 3.82 -56.16 22.73
C GLN A 310 3.14 -56.99 23.85
N PRO A 311 1.96 -57.60 23.58
CA PRO A 311 1.30 -58.43 24.57
C PRO A 311 2.11 -59.70 24.85
N LEU A 312 2.29 -60.00 26.15
CA LEU A 312 3.03 -61.16 26.65
C LEU A 312 2.54 -62.48 26.00
N PRO A 313 3.47 -63.40 25.66
CA PRO A 313 3.12 -64.65 25.02
C PRO A 313 2.24 -65.50 25.95
N LYS A 314 1.09 -65.92 25.42
CA LYS A 314 0.19 -66.87 26.10
C LYS A 314 0.89 -68.22 26.19
N ILE A 315 1.17 -68.65 27.43
CA ILE A 315 1.57 -70.02 27.75
C ILE A 315 0.28 -70.86 27.66
N ALA A 316 0.24 -71.78 26.70
CA ALA A 316 -0.81 -72.78 26.55
C ALA A 316 -0.43 -74.05 27.37
N PRO A 317 -1.41 -74.92 27.68
CA PRO A 317 -1.63 -75.53 29.00
C PRO A 317 -0.56 -76.51 29.48
#